data_AF-A0A525NUI4-F1
#
_entry.id   AF-A0A525NUI4-F1
#
_cell.length_a   1.000
_cell.length_b   1.000
_cell.length_c   1.000
_cell.angle_alpha   90.00
_cell.angle_beta   90.00
_cell.angle_gamma   90.00
#
_symmetry.space_group_name_H-M   'P 1'
#
loop_
_entity.id
_entity.type
_entity.pdbx_description
1 polymer ?
#
loop_
_entity_poly.entity_id
_entity_poly.type
_entity_poly.pdbx_seq_one_letter_code
_entity_poly.pdbx_strand_id
1 'polypeptide(L)' 'MKKNKLGRTDIEVTDFCLGSMTWGTQNTAKEGHAQIERALDAG' A
#
# COMPACT_ATOMS: atom_id res chain seq x y z
N MET A 1 -8.38 8.55 1.22
CA MET A 1 -9.00 7.81 0.10
C MET A 1 -10.34 7.20 0.51
N LYS A 2 -11.20 6.78 -0.45
CA LYS A 2 -12.41 6.00 -0.15
C LYS A 2 -12.03 4.64 0.41
N LYS A 3 -12.72 4.18 1.46
CA LYS A 3 -12.55 2.85 2.04
C LYS A 3 -13.82 2.02 1.87
N ASN A 4 -13.66 0.73 1.62
CA ASN A 4 -14.75 -0.23 1.45
C ASN A 4 -14.49 -1.48 2.31
N LYS A 5 -15.56 -2.17 2.72
CA LYS A 5 -15.44 -3.46 3.41
C LYS A 5 -14.85 -4.52 2.50
N LEU A 6 -13.87 -5.26 3.00
CA LEU A 6 -13.25 -6.38 2.30
C LEU A 6 -14.17 -7.60 2.37
N GLY A 7 -14.95 -7.82 1.31
CA GLY A 7 -15.84 -8.97 1.19
C GLY A 7 -16.88 -9.03 2.32
N ARG A 8 -16.87 -10.12 3.09
CA ARG A 8 -17.77 -10.34 4.24
C ARG A 8 -17.12 -10.03 5.60
N THR A 9 -16.02 -9.29 5.59
CA THR A 9 -15.29 -8.92 6.82
C THR A 9 -15.61 -7.49 7.21
N ASP A 10 -15.29 -7.14 8.46
CA ASP A 10 -15.34 -5.75 8.95
C ASP A 10 -14.04 -4.97 8.67
N ILE A 11 -13.13 -5.55 7.87
CA ILE A 11 -11.89 -4.88 7.48
C ILE A 11 -12.21 -3.86 6.39
N GLU A 12 -11.80 -2.61 6.62
CA GLU A 12 -11.90 -1.55 5.63
C GLU A 12 -10.59 -1.41 4.84
N VAL A 13 -10.68 -1.49 3.51
CA VAL A 13 -9.54 -1.34 2.58
C VAL A 13 -9.77 -0.20 1.61
N THR A 14 -8.69 0.38 1.12
CA THR A 14 -8.72 1.37 0.04
C THR A 14 -9.01 0.72 -1.31
N ASP A 15 -9.47 1.51 -2.29
CA ASP A 15 -9.66 1.05 -3.67
C ASP A 15 -8.33 0.71 -4.37
N PHE A 16 -7.22 1.29 -3.89
CA PHE A 16 -5.87 1.02 -4.39
C PHE A 16 -4.94 0.66 -3.23
N CYS A 17 -4.23 -0.46 -3.38
CA CYS A 17 -3.25 -0.96 -2.41
C CYS A 17 -1.83 -0.85 -2.95
N LEU A 18 -0.85 -0.65 -2.06
CA LEU A 18 0.57 -0.66 -2.40
C LEU A 18 1.09 -2.10 -2.49
N GLY A 19 1.53 -2.53 -3.67
CA GLY A 19 2.25 -3.79 -3.86
C GLY A 19 3.74 -3.64 -3.55
N SER A 20 4.38 -4.73 -3.09
CA SER A 20 5.78 -4.72 -2.60
C SER A 20 6.68 -5.79 -3.22
N MET A 21 6.24 -6.49 -4.28
CA MET A 21 6.94 -7.65 -4.84
C MET A 21 8.37 -7.37 -5.34
N THR A 22 8.71 -6.10 -5.59
CA THR A 22 10.02 -5.67 -6.11
C THR A 22 11.01 -5.25 -5.02
N TRP A 23 10.57 -5.14 -3.77
CA TRP A 23 11.40 -4.68 -2.67
C TRP A 23 12.44 -5.74 -2.26
N GLY A 24 13.70 -5.35 -2.15
CA GLY A 24 14.82 -6.25 -1.86
C GLY A 24 15.42 -6.93 -3.10
N THR A 25 14.83 -6.73 -4.29
CA THR A 25 15.36 -7.26 -5.56
C THR A 25 15.64 -6.13 -6.55
N GLN A 26 14.59 -5.50 -7.08
CA GLN A 26 14.68 -4.37 -8.01
C GLN A 26 14.67 -3.03 -7.28
N ASN A 27 14.11 -2.97 -6.07
CA ASN A 27 14.11 -1.78 -5.22
C ASN A 27 14.92 -2.00 -3.95
N THR A 28 15.64 -0.97 -3.53
CA THR A 28 16.31 -0.89 -2.25
C THR A 28 15.31 -0.71 -1.10
N ALA A 29 15.73 -1.00 0.14
CA ALA A 29 14.90 -0.74 1.32
C ALA A 29 14.50 0.74 1.43
N LYS A 30 15.41 1.67 1.10
CA LYS A 30 15.14 3.11 1.10
C LYS A 30 14.03 3.50 0.12
N GLU A 31 14.04 2.92 -1.08
CA GLU A 31 13.00 3.16 -2.08
C GLU A 31 11.66 2.54 -1.65
N GLY A 32 11.67 1.36 -1.05
CA GLY A 32 10.47 0.74 -0.47
C GLY A 32 9.84 1.64 0.61
N HIS A 33 10.65 2.17 1.53
CA HIS A 33 10.16 3.14 2.52
C HIS A 33 9.59 4.40 1.87
N ALA A 34 10.26 4.96 0.86
CA ALA A 34 9.74 6.13 0.14
C ALA A 34 8.40 5.84 -0.58
N GLN A 35 8.19 4.62 -1.08
CA GLN A 35 6.92 4.19 -1.66
C GLN A 35 5.82 4.08 -0.59
N ILE A 36 6.14 3.59 0.61
CA ILE A 36 5.22 3.54 1.76
C ILE A 36 4.78 4.95 2.14
N GLU A 37 5.72 5.88 2.36
CA GLU A 37 5.40 7.27 2.72
C GLU A 37 4.50 7.92 1.67
N ARG A 38 4.84 7.78 0.38
CA ARG A 38 4.01 8.33 -0.70
C ARG A 38 2.61 7.72 -0.74
N ALA A 39 2.45 6.43 -0.46
CA ALA A 39 1.14 5.78 -0.44
C ALA A 39 0.29 6.28 0.74
N LEU A 40 0.90 6.48 1.90
CA LEU A 40 0.23 7.04 3.08
C LEU A 40 -0.20 8.51 2.85
N ASP A 41 0.66 9.31 2.20
CA ASP A 41 0.34 10.69 1.83
C ASP A 41 -0.81 10.78 0.80
N ALA A 42 -0.96 9.77 -0.06
CA ALA A 42 -2.04 9.66 -1.04
C ALA A 42 -3.37 9.15 -0.44
N GLY A 43 -3.31 8.50 0.74
CA GLY A 43 -4.40 8.35 1.70
C GLY A 43 -5.31 7.14 1.60
#